data_AF-Q8KXQ2-F1
#
_entry.id   AF-Q8KXQ2-F1
#
_cell.length_a   1.000
_cell.length_b   1.000
_cell.length_c   1.000
_cell.angle_alpha   90.00
_cell.angle_beta   90.00
_cell.angle_gamma   90.00
#
_symmetry.space_group_name_H-M   'P 1'
#
loop_
_entity.id
_entity.type
_entity.pdbx_description
1 polymer ?
#
loop_
_entity_poly.entity_id
_entity_poly.type
_entity_poly.pdbx_seq_one_letter_code
_entity_poly.pdbx_strand_id
1 'polypeptide(L)'
;IRTTNQALKKDLSQKTLTKTSLEEIALHSSQISMDVNKSAQLLDILSKKEYPINKDARELLHSAPKEAELDGYEMISHRELWDKIAKSINNINEQYLKVYEHAVSSYTQMYQDFSAVLSSLAGWISPGGNDGNSVKLQVKSLKDELTKLKEKYKDKPLYPANNTVSKEQANKWLTELGGTIGKGSEKNRGYVVNINMTPIDHMLKSLDNLGGNGEVLL
;
A
#
# COMPACT_ATOMS: atom_id res chain seq x y z
N ILE A 1 -8.35 -8.38 17.48
CA ILE A 1 -6.95 -8.09 17.04
C ILE A 1 -6.16 -9.33 16.61
N ARG A 2 -5.64 -10.20 17.50
CA ARG A 2 -4.70 -11.29 17.10
C ARG A 2 -5.24 -12.22 15.99
N THR A 3 -6.47 -12.72 16.14
CA THR A 3 -7.12 -13.58 15.13
C THR A 3 -7.30 -12.85 13.81
N THR A 4 -7.72 -11.59 13.85
CA THR A 4 -7.87 -10.73 12.66
C THR A 4 -6.52 -10.49 11.97
N ASN A 5 -5.44 -10.26 12.71
CA ASN A 5 -4.09 -10.14 12.14
C ASN A 5 -3.64 -11.43 11.44
N GLN A 6 -4.00 -12.61 11.97
CA GLN A 6 -3.69 -13.88 11.33
C GLN A 6 -4.45 -14.07 10.02
N ALA A 7 -5.74 -13.69 9.99
CA ALA A 7 -6.54 -13.69 8.77
C ALA A 7 -5.96 -12.72 7.72
N LEU A 8 -5.65 -11.49 8.12
CA LEU A 8 -5.00 -10.50 7.26
C LEU A 8 -3.67 -11.01 6.67
N LYS A 9 -2.83 -11.66 7.49
CA LYS A 9 -1.58 -12.26 7.02
C LYS A 9 -1.82 -13.36 5.98
N LYS A 10 -2.89 -14.15 6.15
CA LYS A 10 -3.27 -15.18 5.18
C LYS A 10 -3.69 -14.55 3.85
N ASP A 11 -4.48 -13.49 3.87
CA ASP A 11 -4.93 -12.81 2.65
C ASP A 11 -3.76 -12.18 1.89
N LEU A 12 -2.83 -11.54 2.62
CA LEU A 12 -1.60 -10.97 2.04
C LEU A 12 -0.64 -12.04 1.49
N SER A 13 -0.73 -13.28 1.94
CA SER A 13 0.12 -14.38 1.46
C SER A 13 -0.38 -15.04 0.17
N GLN A 14 -1.55 -14.64 -0.33
CA GLN A 14 -2.08 -15.16 -1.58
C GLN A 14 -1.17 -14.81 -2.76
N LYS A 15 -1.00 -15.75 -3.70
CA LYS A 15 -0.16 -15.56 -4.91
C LYS A 15 -0.68 -14.43 -5.81
N THR A 16 -1.98 -14.15 -5.77
CA THR A 16 -2.63 -13.10 -6.58
C THR A 16 -3.68 -12.42 -5.73
N LEU A 17 -3.61 -11.10 -5.62
CA LEU A 17 -4.59 -10.28 -4.91
C LEU A 17 -5.72 -9.88 -5.86
N THR A 18 -6.91 -10.43 -5.62
CA THR A 18 -8.12 -10.11 -6.38
C THR A 18 -8.87 -8.93 -5.76
N LYS A 19 -9.93 -8.46 -6.42
CA LYS A 19 -10.80 -7.43 -5.84
C LYS A 19 -11.39 -7.89 -4.50
N THR A 20 -11.83 -9.14 -4.42
CA THR A 20 -12.33 -9.74 -3.17
C THR A 20 -11.24 -9.80 -2.11
N SER A 21 -10.00 -10.19 -2.47
CA SER A 21 -8.88 -10.18 -1.53
C SER A 21 -8.63 -8.79 -0.94
N LEU A 22 -8.77 -7.72 -1.75
CA LEU A 22 -8.65 -6.34 -1.27
C LEU A 22 -9.79 -5.93 -0.32
N GLU A 23 -11.02 -6.34 -0.63
CA GLU A 23 -12.18 -6.08 0.22
C GLU A 23 -12.02 -6.76 1.59
N GLU A 24 -11.52 -8.01 1.62
CA GLU A 24 -11.21 -8.74 2.86
C GLU A 24 -10.06 -8.09 3.64
N ILE A 25 -8.97 -7.71 2.98
CA ILE A 25 -7.84 -6.98 3.60
C ILE A 25 -8.33 -5.68 4.24
N ALA A 26 -9.15 -4.90 3.53
CA ALA A 26 -9.70 -3.65 4.06
C ALA A 26 -10.63 -3.88 5.25
N LEU A 27 -11.48 -4.92 5.18
CA LEU A 27 -12.36 -5.30 6.29
C LEU A 27 -11.55 -5.70 7.53
N HIS A 28 -10.51 -6.53 7.36
CA HIS A 28 -9.63 -6.96 8.46
C HIS A 28 -8.90 -5.78 9.09
N SER A 29 -8.32 -4.88 8.30
CA SER A 29 -7.63 -3.68 8.80
C SER A 29 -8.56 -2.70 9.52
N SER A 30 -9.78 -2.52 8.99
CA SER A 30 -10.83 -1.73 9.66
C SER A 30 -11.21 -2.34 11.01
N GLN A 31 -11.40 -3.67 11.07
CA GLN A 31 -11.69 -4.38 12.32
C GLN A 31 -10.54 -4.26 13.34
N ILE A 32 -9.28 -4.35 12.90
CA ILE A 32 -8.12 -4.14 13.75
C ILE A 32 -8.14 -2.71 14.31
N SER A 33 -8.40 -1.70 13.47
CA SER A 33 -8.48 -0.31 13.91
C SER A 33 -9.60 -0.07 14.92
N MET A 34 -10.77 -0.68 14.73
CA MET A 34 -11.87 -0.61 15.71
C MET A 34 -11.48 -1.22 17.06
N ASP A 35 -10.84 -2.39 17.05
CA ASP A 35 -10.39 -3.05 18.27
C ASP A 35 -9.25 -2.29 18.96
N VAL A 36 -8.35 -1.66 18.19
CA VAL A 36 -7.29 -0.77 18.68
C VAL A 36 -7.90 0.44 19.40
N ASN A 37 -8.91 1.08 18.81
CA ASN A 37 -9.61 2.20 19.45
C ASN A 37 -10.30 1.78 20.76
N LYS A 38 -10.97 0.62 20.77
CA LYS A 38 -11.57 0.05 22.00
C LYS A 38 -10.50 -0.22 23.06
N SER A 39 -9.36 -0.78 22.64
CA SER A 39 -8.24 -1.07 23.54
C SER A 39 -7.65 0.22 24.12
N ALA A 40 -7.48 1.26 23.31
CA ALA A 40 -7.00 2.57 23.76
C ALA A 40 -7.92 3.19 24.82
N GLN A 41 -9.25 3.10 24.65
CA GLN A 41 -10.22 3.56 25.65
C GLN A 41 -10.11 2.77 26.97
N LEU A 42 -9.95 1.45 26.91
CA LEU A 42 -9.77 0.62 28.11
C LEU A 42 -8.44 0.94 28.81
N LEU A 43 -7.37 1.13 28.05
CA LEU A 43 -6.04 1.47 28.58
C LEU A 43 -6.03 2.86 29.21
N ASP A 44 -6.76 3.83 28.66
CA ASP A 44 -6.97 5.15 29.29
C ASP A 44 -7.69 5.03 30.65
N ILE A 45 -8.70 4.16 30.75
CA ILE A 45 -9.37 3.88 32.04
C ILE A 45 -8.38 3.27 33.05
N LEU A 46 -7.57 2.29 32.63
CA LEU A 46 -6.57 1.65 33.49
C LEU A 46 -5.48 2.64 33.92
N SER A 47 -5.06 3.52 33.01
CA SER A 47 -4.12 4.60 33.25
C SER A 47 -4.67 5.55 34.32
N LYS A 48 -5.87 6.10 34.13
CA LYS A 48 -6.53 7.03 35.06
C LYS A 48 -6.77 6.44 36.45
N LYS A 49 -7.02 5.13 36.53
CA LYS A 49 -7.19 4.41 37.79
C LYS A 49 -5.88 3.95 38.42
N GLU A 50 -4.75 4.21 37.78
CA GLU A 50 -3.42 3.76 38.18
C GLU A 50 -3.37 2.25 38.48
N TYR A 51 -4.07 1.46 37.66
CA TYR A 51 -4.21 0.03 37.92
C TYR A 51 -2.82 -0.64 37.95
N PRO A 52 -2.46 -1.38 39.01
CA PRO A 52 -1.09 -1.86 39.18
C PRO A 52 -0.72 -2.91 38.13
N ILE A 53 0.49 -2.77 37.59
CA ILE A 53 1.16 -3.78 36.75
C ILE A 53 2.34 -4.30 37.57
N ASN A 54 2.26 -5.56 38.01
CA ASN A 54 3.29 -6.20 38.83
C ASN A 54 4.60 -6.38 38.05
N LYS A 55 5.69 -6.65 38.78
CA LYS A 55 7.04 -6.74 38.22
C LYS A 55 7.15 -7.79 37.12
N ASP A 56 6.65 -8.99 37.35
CA ASP A 56 6.71 -10.09 36.39
C ASP A 56 5.99 -9.73 35.07
N ALA A 57 4.84 -9.06 35.17
CA ALA A 57 4.10 -8.58 34.00
C ALA A 57 4.83 -7.45 33.25
N ARG A 58 5.58 -6.59 33.95
CA ARG A 58 6.44 -5.57 33.31
C ARG A 58 7.60 -6.22 32.56
N GLU A 59 8.21 -7.26 33.10
CA GLU A 59 9.33 -7.97 32.46
C GLU A 59 8.92 -8.59 31.10
N LEU A 60 7.66 -8.97 30.94
CA LEU A 60 7.14 -9.47 29.66
C LEU A 60 7.18 -8.42 28.54
N LEU A 61 7.22 -7.12 28.87
CA LEU A 61 7.28 -6.06 27.87
C LEU A 61 8.61 -6.03 27.11
N HIS A 62 9.68 -6.65 27.62
CA HIS A 62 10.94 -6.80 26.88
C HIS A 62 10.80 -7.67 25.63
N SER A 63 9.76 -8.49 25.56
CA SER A 63 9.45 -9.27 24.36
C SER A 63 8.66 -8.47 23.32
N ALA A 64 8.27 -7.24 23.62
CA ALA A 64 7.59 -6.38 22.66
C ALA A 64 8.54 -6.03 21.49
N PRO A 65 8.00 -5.86 20.27
CA PRO A 65 8.79 -5.42 19.14
C PRO A 65 9.40 -4.03 19.41
N LYS A 66 10.61 -3.79 18.89
CA LYS A 66 11.34 -2.52 19.13
C LYS A 66 10.55 -1.30 18.64
N GLU A 67 9.77 -1.49 17.58
CA GLU A 67 8.89 -0.49 16.97
C GLU A 67 7.77 -0.04 17.91
N ALA A 68 7.44 -0.83 18.94
CA ALA A 68 6.50 -0.43 19.98
C ALA A 68 7.11 0.54 21.00
N GLU A 69 8.44 0.66 21.05
CA GLU A 69 9.17 1.52 22.01
C GLU A 69 8.76 1.29 23.48
N LEU A 70 8.42 0.04 23.82
CA LEU A 70 8.08 -0.37 25.19
C LEU A 70 9.31 -0.97 25.85
N ASP A 71 9.70 -0.41 27.00
CA ASP A 71 10.74 -0.94 27.87
C ASP A 71 10.13 -1.15 29.27
N GLY A 72 10.31 -2.36 29.83
CA GLY A 72 9.81 -2.74 31.14
C GLY A 72 10.73 -2.29 32.29
N TYR A 73 11.97 -1.88 31.99
CA TYR A 73 12.95 -1.40 32.98
C TYR A 73 12.86 0.10 33.26
N GLU A 74 12.16 0.86 32.41
CA GLU A 74 11.93 2.28 32.68
C GLU A 74 11.18 2.43 34.02
N MET A 75 11.75 3.21 34.94
CA MET A 75 11.09 3.56 36.20
C MET A 75 9.98 4.58 35.94
N ILE A 76 8.87 4.10 35.38
CA ILE A 76 7.65 4.87 35.12
C ILE A 76 6.48 4.38 35.97
N SER A 77 5.55 5.30 36.23
CA SER A 77 4.33 5.02 36.99
C SER A 77 3.42 4.03 36.23
N HIS A 78 2.50 3.36 36.95
CA HIS A 78 1.50 2.50 36.29
C HIS A 78 0.65 3.26 35.29
N ARG A 79 0.29 4.51 35.64
CA ARG A 79 -0.43 5.44 34.77
C ARG A 79 0.31 5.67 33.46
N GLU A 80 1.58 6.06 33.54
CA GLU A 80 2.43 6.31 32.36
C GLU A 80 2.65 5.05 31.54
N LEU A 81 2.80 3.89 32.19
CA LEU A 81 2.99 2.63 31.48
C LEU A 81 1.74 2.25 30.67
N TRP A 82 0.53 2.39 31.23
CA TRP A 82 -0.71 2.15 30.48
C TRP A 82 -0.90 3.12 29.31
N ASP A 83 -0.58 4.40 29.51
CA ASP A 83 -0.63 5.41 28.44
C ASP A 83 0.40 5.11 27.34
N LYS A 84 1.62 4.69 27.70
CA LYS A 84 2.65 4.27 26.74
C LYS A 84 2.18 3.08 25.91
N ILE A 85 1.61 2.05 26.54
CA ILE A 85 1.03 0.89 25.83
C ILE A 85 -0.08 1.32 24.85
N ALA A 86 -0.98 2.21 25.27
CA ALA A 86 -2.05 2.72 24.41
C ALA A 86 -1.49 3.46 23.18
N LYS A 87 -0.51 4.34 23.41
CA LYS A 87 0.18 5.08 22.35
C LYS A 87 0.90 4.14 21.38
N SER A 88 1.63 3.14 21.88
CA SER A 88 2.35 2.18 21.05
C SER A 88 1.40 1.37 20.16
N ILE A 89 0.29 0.87 20.69
CA ILE A 89 -0.70 0.10 19.91
C ILE A 89 -1.31 0.99 18.82
N ASN A 90 -1.70 2.22 19.17
CA ASN A 90 -2.28 3.16 18.20
C ASN A 90 -1.25 3.56 17.13
N ASN A 91 0.00 3.80 17.52
CA ASN A 91 1.07 4.17 16.62
C ASN A 91 1.34 3.06 15.58
N ILE A 92 1.43 1.80 16.01
CA ILE A 92 1.60 0.66 15.09
C ILE A 92 0.41 0.54 14.11
N ASN A 93 -0.81 0.76 14.58
CA ASN A 93 -1.99 0.71 13.72
C ASN A 93 -1.98 1.83 12.66
N GLU A 94 -1.80 3.07 13.09
CA GLU A 94 -1.90 4.24 12.20
C GLU A 94 -0.68 4.40 11.30
N GLN A 95 0.52 4.24 11.85
CA GLN A 95 1.75 4.50 11.11
C GLN A 95 2.24 3.31 10.31
N TYR A 96 1.76 2.09 10.57
CA TYR A 96 2.25 0.89 9.87
C TYR A 96 1.13 0.15 9.15
N LEU A 97 0.16 -0.42 9.88
CA LEU A 97 -0.86 -1.29 9.27
C LEU A 97 -1.73 -0.58 8.23
N LYS A 98 -2.26 0.60 8.56
CA LYS A 98 -3.07 1.39 7.62
C LYS A 98 -2.28 1.89 6.42
N VAL A 99 -0.97 2.14 6.60
CA VAL A 99 -0.10 2.55 5.49
C VAL A 99 0.03 1.43 4.47
N TYR A 100 0.34 0.21 4.92
CA TYR A 100 0.42 -0.95 4.02
C TYR A 100 -0.92 -1.28 3.39
N GLU A 101 -2.02 -1.23 4.14
CA GLU A 101 -3.37 -1.44 3.61
C GLU A 101 -3.65 -0.50 2.43
N HIS A 102 -3.38 0.81 2.61
CA HIS A 102 -3.59 1.79 1.57
C HIS A 102 -2.66 1.56 0.36
N ALA A 103 -1.37 1.32 0.60
CA ALA A 103 -0.41 1.09 -0.47
C ALA A 103 -0.77 -0.14 -1.31
N VAL A 104 -1.12 -1.26 -0.66
CA VAL A 104 -1.56 -2.50 -1.31
C VAL A 104 -2.83 -2.25 -2.11
N SER A 105 -3.84 -1.62 -1.52
CA SER A 105 -5.10 -1.30 -2.23
C SER A 105 -4.86 -0.43 -3.46
N SER A 106 -4.06 0.63 -3.35
CA SER A 106 -3.75 1.54 -4.45
C SER A 106 -3.02 0.83 -5.59
N TYR A 107 -2.01 0.01 -5.28
CA TYR A 107 -1.22 -0.69 -6.29
C TYR A 107 -1.99 -1.84 -6.95
N THR A 108 -2.78 -2.60 -6.19
CA THR A 108 -3.58 -3.70 -6.75
C THR A 108 -4.69 -3.17 -7.66
N GLN A 109 -5.34 -2.05 -7.32
CA GLN A 109 -6.32 -1.42 -8.22
C GLN A 109 -5.67 -1.01 -9.56
N MET A 110 -4.46 -0.44 -9.52
CA MET A 110 -3.69 -0.13 -10.74
C MET A 110 -3.39 -1.40 -11.55
N TYR A 111 -2.94 -2.47 -10.90
CA TYR A 111 -2.63 -3.72 -11.58
C TYR A 111 -3.87 -4.41 -12.18
N GLN A 112 -5.03 -4.30 -11.54
CA GLN A 112 -6.30 -4.83 -12.08
C GLN A 112 -6.71 -4.09 -13.35
N ASP A 113 -6.66 -2.75 -13.33
CA ASP A 113 -6.95 -1.96 -14.53
C ASP A 113 -5.93 -2.24 -15.64
N PHE A 114 -4.65 -2.39 -15.29
CA PHE A 114 -3.62 -2.81 -16.24
C PHE A 114 -3.92 -4.19 -16.84
N SER A 115 -4.32 -5.16 -16.02
CA SER A 115 -4.67 -6.52 -16.49
C SER A 115 -5.89 -6.51 -17.40
N ALA A 116 -6.84 -5.59 -17.20
CA ALA A 116 -7.98 -5.38 -18.09
C ALA A 116 -7.54 -4.82 -19.46
N VAL A 117 -6.56 -3.92 -19.50
CA VAL A 117 -5.94 -3.46 -20.76
C VAL A 117 -5.29 -4.64 -21.48
N LEU A 118 -4.51 -5.47 -20.79
CA LEU A 118 -3.89 -6.66 -21.41
C LEU A 118 -4.92 -7.67 -21.91
N SER A 119 -6.05 -7.83 -21.21
CA SER A 119 -7.13 -8.73 -21.64
C SER A 119 -7.79 -8.25 -22.94
N SER A 120 -7.75 -6.94 -23.20
CA SER A 120 -8.27 -6.34 -24.43
C SER A 120 -7.27 -6.38 -25.60
N LEU A 121 -6.01 -6.78 -25.34
CA LEU A 121 -4.92 -6.75 -26.32
C LEU A 121 -5.22 -7.58 -27.57
N ALA A 122 -5.85 -8.74 -27.41
CA ALA A 122 -6.22 -9.59 -28.54
C ALA A 122 -7.18 -8.88 -29.52
N GLY A 123 -8.05 -7.99 -29.03
CA GLY A 123 -8.95 -7.20 -29.88
C GLY A 123 -8.26 -6.09 -30.67
N TRP A 124 -7.01 -5.76 -30.31
CA TRP A 124 -6.18 -4.77 -31.00
C TRP A 124 -5.18 -5.40 -31.97
N ILE A 125 -5.14 -6.72 -32.06
CA ILE A 125 -4.29 -7.47 -32.97
C ILE A 125 -5.19 -8.18 -33.98
N SER A 126 -5.01 -7.87 -35.26
CA SER A 126 -5.67 -8.59 -36.36
C SER A 126 -4.64 -9.19 -37.30
N PRO A 127 -5.01 -10.21 -38.11
CA PRO A 127 -4.17 -10.65 -39.20
C PRO A 127 -3.76 -9.47 -40.09
N GLY A 128 -2.47 -9.42 -40.43
CA GLY A 128 -1.89 -8.44 -41.32
C GLY A 128 -1.37 -9.11 -42.59
N GLY A 129 -1.40 -8.40 -43.71
CA GLY A 129 -0.90 -8.93 -44.99
C GLY A 129 -1.68 -10.15 -45.50
N ASN A 130 -1.17 -10.75 -46.59
CA ASN A 130 -1.75 -11.95 -47.22
C ASN A 130 -0.87 -13.21 -47.04
N ASP A 131 0.24 -13.09 -46.32
CA ASP A 131 1.26 -14.14 -46.19
C ASP A 131 1.14 -14.97 -44.91
N GLY A 132 0.26 -14.58 -43.99
CA GLY A 132 0.08 -15.22 -42.69
C GLY A 132 1.22 -14.99 -41.70
N ASN A 133 2.21 -14.15 -42.05
CA ASN A 133 3.39 -13.87 -41.22
C ASN A 133 3.33 -12.48 -40.57
N SER A 134 2.35 -11.65 -40.95
CA SER A 134 2.19 -10.31 -40.39
C SER A 134 0.96 -10.17 -39.52
N VAL A 135 1.05 -9.22 -38.59
CA VAL A 135 -0.09 -8.79 -37.76
C VAL A 135 -0.25 -7.28 -37.87
N LYS A 136 -1.51 -6.83 -37.86
CA LYS A 136 -1.84 -5.42 -37.74
C LYS A 136 -2.16 -5.13 -36.27
N LEU A 137 -1.42 -4.20 -35.71
CA LEU A 137 -1.60 -3.73 -34.33
C LEU A 137 -2.26 -2.34 -34.33
N GLN A 138 -3.34 -2.20 -33.54
CA GLN A 138 -4.03 -0.94 -33.28
C GLN A 138 -3.25 -0.10 -32.25
N VAL A 139 -2.10 0.43 -32.66
CA VAL A 139 -1.15 1.16 -31.79
C VAL A 139 -1.82 2.32 -31.06
N LYS A 140 -2.66 3.11 -31.75
CA LYS A 140 -3.36 4.25 -31.14
C LYS A 140 -4.30 3.81 -30.02
N SER A 141 -5.13 2.80 -30.26
CA SER A 141 -6.09 2.31 -29.27
C SER A 141 -5.39 1.80 -28.01
N LEU A 142 -4.33 1.01 -28.16
CA LEU A 142 -3.55 0.51 -27.02
C LEU A 142 -2.83 1.65 -26.28
N LYS A 143 -2.24 2.61 -27.02
CA LYS A 143 -1.57 3.78 -26.43
C LYS A 143 -2.54 4.67 -25.65
N ASP A 144 -3.75 4.87 -26.16
CA ASP A 144 -4.79 5.66 -25.50
C ASP A 144 -5.21 5.01 -24.17
N GLU A 145 -5.43 3.69 -24.14
CA GLU A 145 -5.77 2.97 -22.91
C GLU A 145 -4.63 2.97 -21.87
N LEU A 146 -3.38 2.76 -22.29
CA LEU A 146 -2.23 2.87 -21.39
C LEU A 146 -2.03 4.30 -20.86
N THR A 147 -2.32 5.31 -21.69
CA THR A 147 -2.26 6.72 -21.27
C THR A 147 -3.36 7.04 -20.27
N LYS A 148 -4.60 6.57 -20.49
CA LYS A 148 -5.69 6.69 -19.51
C LYS A 148 -5.35 6.03 -18.18
N LEU A 149 -4.77 4.82 -18.23
CA LEU A 149 -4.27 4.13 -17.04
C LEU A 149 -3.21 4.97 -16.31
N LYS A 150 -2.23 5.51 -17.05
CA LYS A 150 -1.19 6.37 -16.47
C LYS A 150 -1.78 7.59 -15.78
N GLU A 151 -2.66 8.32 -16.47
CA GLU A 151 -3.29 9.54 -15.96
C GLU A 151 -4.14 9.27 -14.72
N LYS A 152 -4.84 8.12 -14.66
CA LYS A 152 -5.64 7.72 -13.50
C LYS A 152 -4.80 7.48 -12.24
N TYR A 153 -3.55 7.02 -12.38
CA TYR A 153 -2.74 6.55 -11.25
C TYR A 153 -1.49 7.39 -10.95
N LYS A 154 -1.06 8.29 -11.84
CA LYS A 154 0.18 9.08 -11.66
C LYS A 154 0.22 9.92 -10.38
N ASP A 155 -0.93 10.39 -9.92
CA ASP A 155 -1.08 11.24 -8.72
C ASP A 155 -1.67 10.49 -7.52
N LYS A 156 -1.86 9.17 -7.66
CA LYS A 156 -2.39 8.32 -6.58
C LYS A 156 -1.22 7.87 -5.69
N PRO A 157 -1.16 8.34 -4.44
CA PRO A 157 -0.06 7.98 -3.56
C PRO A 157 -0.18 6.53 -3.09
N LEU A 158 0.97 5.90 -2.87
CA LEU A 158 1.11 4.74 -2.00
C LEU A 158 1.25 5.19 -0.53
N TYR A 159 1.88 6.35 -0.29
CA TYR A 159 2.01 6.94 1.04
C TYR A 159 2.27 8.46 0.97
N PRO A 160 1.75 9.27 1.91
CA PRO A 160 0.65 8.93 2.80
C PRO A 160 -0.67 8.81 2.02
N ALA A 161 -1.66 8.15 2.60
CA ALA A 161 -2.98 8.01 1.97
C ALA A 161 -3.63 9.38 1.67
N ASN A 162 -3.41 10.34 2.57
CA ASN A 162 -3.84 11.72 2.44
C ASN A 162 -2.72 12.64 2.95
N ASN A 163 -2.74 13.91 2.51
CA ASN A 163 -1.75 14.94 2.86
C ASN A 163 -0.35 14.67 2.30
N THR A 164 0.66 15.24 2.96
CA THR A 164 2.07 15.23 2.58
C THR A 164 2.92 14.99 3.82
N VAL A 165 4.09 14.39 3.66
CA VAL A 165 5.06 14.15 4.75
C VAL A 165 6.38 14.88 4.51
N SER A 166 7.31 14.81 5.46
CA SER A 166 8.69 15.27 5.25
C SER A 166 9.41 14.39 4.22
N LYS A 167 10.51 14.91 3.66
CA LYS A 167 11.33 14.19 2.69
C LYS A 167 11.92 12.91 3.27
N GLU A 168 12.38 12.98 4.52
CA GLU A 168 12.97 11.86 5.26
C GLU A 168 11.94 10.73 5.44
N GLN A 169 10.72 11.10 5.84
CA GLN A 169 9.63 10.15 6.03
C GLN A 169 9.18 9.52 4.70
N ALA A 170 9.11 10.30 3.62
CA ALA A 170 8.81 9.77 2.29
C ALA A 170 9.90 8.79 1.81
N ASN A 171 11.18 9.11 2.02
CA ASN A 171 12.30 8.24 1.64
C ASN A 171 12.34 6.96 2.48
N LYS A 172 11.99 7.03 3.77
CA LYS A 172 11.82 5.85 4.62
C LYS A 172 10.77 4.92 4.01
N TRP A 173 9.57 5.43 3.74
CA TRP A 173 8.50 4.62 3.14
C TRP A 173 8.80 4.13 1.73
N LEU A 174 9.52 4.91 0.92
CA LEU A 174 10.00 4.46 -0.38
C LEU A 174 10.95 3.25 -0.26
N THR A 175 11.79 3.24 0.78
CA THR A 175 12.71 2.12 1.07
C THR A 175 11.94 0.90 1.56
N GLU A 176 11.00 1.10 2.49
CA GLU A 176 10.18 0.03 3.10
C GLU A 176 9.20 -0.63 2.11
N LEU A 177 8.59 0.16 1.23
CA LEU A 177 7.69 -0.35 0.18
C LEU A 177 8.48 -0.99 -0.98
N GLY A 178 9.74 -0.59 -1.17
CA GLY A 178 10.59 -0.99 -2.27
C GLY A 178 10.67 0.09 -3.35
N GLY A 179 11.89 0.52 -3.65
CA GLY A 179 12.16 1.62 -4.59
C GLY A 179 11.74 1.36 -6.05
N THR A 180 11.32 0.14 -6.38
CA THR A 180 10.80 -0.21 -7.71
C THR A 180 9.31 0.08 -7.86
N ILE A 181 8.51 -0.06 -6.79
CA ILE A 181 7.06 0.12 -6.86
C ILE A 181 6.62 1.56 -6.57
N GLY A 182 7.46 2.30 -5.83
CA GLY A 182 7.20 3.69 -5.46
C GLY A 182 8.12 4.67 -6.18
N LYS A 183 7.69 5.94 -6.25
CA LYS A 183 8.50 7.08 -6.66
C LYS A 183 8.18 8.28 -5.78
N GLY A 184 9.19 8.81 -5.09
CA GLY A 184 9.06 10.04 -4.33
C GLY A 184 8.78 11.24 -5.24
N SER A 185 7.84 12.09 -4.86
CA SER A 185 7.53 13.34 -5.55
C SER A 185 7.14 14.43 -4.58
N GLU A 186 7.39 15.68 -4.95
CA GLU A 186 6.97 16.84 -4.17
C GLU A 186 5.52 17.20 -4.51
N LYS A 187 4.72 17.49 -3.47
CA LYS A 187 3.31 17.91 -3.59
C LYS A 187 3.03 18.95 -2.52
N ASN A 188 2.49 20.11 -2.88
CA ASN A 188 2.03 21.16 -1.96
C ASN A 188 2.98 21.45 -0.76
N ARG A 189 4.28 21.67 -1.02
CA ARG A 189 5.32 21.94 -0.01
C ARG A 189 5.65 20.78 0.94
N GLY A 190 5.26 19.56 0.59
CA GLY A 190 5.72 18.34 1.25
C GLY A 190 5.97 17.23 0.23
N TYR A 191 6.15 16.00 0.70
CA TYR A 191 6.48 14.84 -0.14
C TYR A 191 5.42 13.75 -0.05
N VAL A 192 5.27 13.03 -1.15
CA VAL A 192 4.45 11.81 -1.26
C VAL A 192 5.24 10.74 -2.03
N VAL A 193 4.95 9.49 -1.75
CA VAL A 193 5.42 8.32 -2.50
C VAL A 193 4.29 7.88 -3.41
N ASN A 194 4.40 8.15 -4.71
CA ASN A 194 3.41 7.74 -5.71
C ASN A 194 3.76 6.37 -6.30
N ILE A 195 2.82 5.76 -7.01
CA ILE A 195 3.08 4.57 -7.82
C ILE A 195 4.15 4.89 -8.87
N ASN A 196 5.14 4.01 -9.02
CA ASN A 196 6.16 4.15 -10.04
C ASN A 196 5.59 3.78 -11.42
N MET A 197 5.34 4.78 -12.26
CA MET A 197 4.78 4.58 -13.61
C MET A 197 5.82 4.26 -14.70
N THR A 198 7.10 4.11 -14.34
CA THR A 198 8.19 3.78 -15.28
C THR A 198 7.88 2.56 -16.17
N PRO A 199 7.28 1.45 -15.68
CA PRO A 199 6.90 0.33 -16.54
C PRO A 199 5.90 0.71 -17.64
N ILE A 200 4.89 1.53 -17.31
CA ILE A 200 3.89 2.00 -18.28
C ILE A 200 4.54 2.99 -19.26
N ASP A 201 5.43 3.85 -18.79
CA ASP A 201 6.21 4.75 -19.65
C ASP A 201 7.06 4.00 -20.68
N HIS A 202 7.65 2.87 -20.28
CA HIS A 202 8.40 2.02 -21.20
C HIS A 202 7.49 1.38 -22.26
N MET A 203 6.29 0.93 -21.89
CA MET A 203 5.32 0.39 -22.84
C MET A 203 4.87 1.46 -23.85
N LEU A 204 4.53 2.66 -23.37
CA LEU A 204 4.15 3.79 -24.23
C LEU A 204 5.29 4.17 -25.20
N LYS A 205 6.53 4.24 -24.70
CA LYS A 205 7.70 4.51 -25.54
C LYS A 205 7.95 3.43 -26.58
N SER A 206 7.76 2.16 -26.21
CA SER A 206 7.86 1.05 -27.17
C SER A 206 6.84 1.17 -28.29
N LEU A 207 5.61 1.58 -27.97
CA LEU A 207 4.57 1.84 -28.98
C LEU A 207 4.90 3.04 -29.88
N ASP A 208 5.48 4.10 -29.32
CA ASP A 208 5.95 5.26 -30.10
C ASP A 208 7.02 4.88 -31.12
N ASN A 209 7.93 3.98 -30.73
CA ASN A 209 9.01 3.50 -31.59
C ASN A 209 8.52 2.62 -32.75
N LEU A 210 7.30 2.07 -32.68
CA LEU A 210 6.72 1.32 -33.80
C LEU A 210 6.31 2.24 -34.97
N GLY A 211 6.06 3.53 -34.70
CA GLY A 211 5.56 4.46 -35.70
C GLY A 211 4.13 4.15 -36.19
N GLY A 212 3.77 4.74 -37.33
CA GLY A 212 2.44 4.58 -37.94
C GLY A 212 1.41 5.63 -37.50
N ASN A 213 0.43 5.92 -38.36
CA ASN A 213 -0.64 6.90 -38.12
C ASN A 213 -1.88 6.27 -37.48
N GLY A 214 -1.67 5.42 -36.48
CA GLY A 214 -2.72 4.80 -35.66
C GLY A 214 -2.76 3.28 -35.68
N GLU A 215 -2.34 2.69 -36.80
CA GLU A 215 -2.15 1.25 -36.98
C GLU A 215 -0.74 1.02 -37.53
N VAL A 216 -0.14 -0.13 -37.18
CA VAL A 216 1.13 -0.55 -37.76
C VAL A 216 1.04 -2.01 -38.18
N LEU A 217 1.67 -2.34 -39.31
CA LEU A 217 1.87 -3.72 -39.75
C LEU A 217 3.22 -4.19 -39.20
N LEU A 218 3.20 -5.30 -38.46
CA LEU A 218 4.37 -5.97 -37.89
C LEU A 218 4.61 -7.30 -38.58
#